data_AF-A0AA37WHG9-F1
#
_entry.id   AF-A0AA37WHG9-F1
#
_cell.length_a   1.000
_cell.length_b   1.000
_cell.length_c   1.000
_cell.angle_alpha   90.00
_cell.angle_beta   90.00
_cell.angle_gamma   90.00
#
_symmetry.space_group_name_H-M   'P 1'
#
loop_
_entity.id
_entity.type
_entity.pdbx_description
1 polymer ?
#
loop_
_entity_poly.entity_id
_entity_poly.type
_entity_poly.pdbx_seq_one_letter_code
_entity_poly.pdbx_strand_id
1 'polypeptide(L)'
;MNASIEDMSKVMRLLLGNFPSTLADSTISILTTPIIDTKVKYRYYKKWENFDKSYYGYGWRIHTFKDPTTGVSDTLIHHGGQVNNYRSEIAIDRKNGIAICVLFNSYTPLANTVIPKLLEIVKAIHK
;
A
#
# COMPACT_ATOMS: atom_id res chain seq x y z
N MET A 1 10.35 14.78 8.44
CA MET A 1 10.10 15.11 7.02
C MET A 1 8.62 15.39 6.90
N ASN A 2 8.24 16.52 6.30
CA ASN A 2 6.85 16.89 6.02
C ASN A 2 6.66 16.90 4.50
N ALA A 3 5.54 16.36 4.02
CA ALA A 3 5.20 16.33 2.59
C ALA A 3 3.71 16.66 2.40
N SER A 4 3.40 17.43 1.36
CA SER A 4 2.03 17.75 0.94
C SER A 4 1.38 16.57 0.20
N ILE A 5 0.06 16.60 0.01
CA ILE A 5 -0.61 15.58 -0.81
C ILE A 5 -0.20 15.69 -2.29
N GLU A 6 0.10 16.90 -2.75
CA GLU A 6 0.62 17.18 -4.09
C GLU A 6 1.99 16.52 -4.30
N ASP A 7 2.88 16.60 -3.31
CA ASP A 7 4.19 15.93 -3.39
C ASP A 7 4.05 14.41 -3.33
N MET A 8 3.18 13.91 -2.45
CA MET A 8 2.88 12.47 -2.38
C MET A 8 2.26 11.96 -3.68
N SER A 9 1.49 12.77 -4.42
CA SER A 9 0.96 12.39 -5.74
C SER A 9 2.07 12.12 -6.76
N LYS A 10 3.16 12.91 -6.73
CA LYS A 10 4.33 12.70 -7.60
C LYS A 10 5.03 11.39 -7.22
N VAL A 11 5.23 11.14 -5.93
CA VAL A 11 5.82 9.91 -5.41
C VAL A 11 4.98 8.69 -5.81
N MET A 12 3.66 8.76 -5.65
CA MET A 12 2.75 7.69 -6.04
C MET A 12 2.84 7.37 -7.54
N ARG A 13 2.84 8.40 -8.40
CA ARG A 13 2.98 8.21 -9.85
C ARG A 13 4.33 7.62 -10.24
N LEU A 14 5.40 8.00 -9.53
CA LEU A 14 6.72 7.42 -9.73
C LEU A 14 6.73 5.93 -9.37
N LEU A 15 6.17 5.56 -8.20
CA LEU A 15 6.13 4.17 -7.73
C LEU A 15 5.16 3.27 -8.50
N LEU A 16 4.20 3.86 -9.23
CA LEU A 16 3.41 3.14 -10.23
C LEU A 16 4.20 2.79 -11.50
N GLY A 17 5.40 3.37 -11.70
CA GLY A 17 6.22 3.14 -12.88
C GLY A 17 5.91 4.08 -14.05
N ASN A 18 5.13 5.15 -13.83
CA ASN A 18 4.71 6.07 -14.92
C ASN A 18 5.84 6.96 -15.46
N PHE A 19 7.03 6.90 -14.87
CA PHE A 19 8.19 7.74 -15.21
C PHE A 19 9.49 6.94 -15.28
N PRO A 20 9.63 6.01 -16.23
CA PRO A 20 10.77 5.10 -16.31
C PRO A 20 12.11 5.80 -16.58
N SER A 21 12.09 7.00 -17.19
CA SER A 21 13.28 7.83 -17.39
C SER A 21 13.84 8.41 -16.09
N THR A 22 13.02 8.51 -15.05
CA THR A 22 13.39 9.07 -13.74
C THR A 22 13.70 7.97 -12.73
N LEU A 23 12.90 6.91 -12.72
CA LEU A 23 13.11 5.74 -11.88
C LEU A 23 12.81 4.48 -12.67
N ALA A 24 13.83 3.67 -12.90
CA ALA A 24 13.69 2.43 -13.65
C ALA A 24 12.74 1.46 -12.95
N ASP A 25 11.97 0.71 -13.73
CA ASP A 25 11.01 -0.28 -13.20
C ASP A 25 11.70 -1.38 -12.39
N SER A 26 12.94 -1.73 -12.77
CA SER A 26 13.79 -2.66 -12.01
C SER A 26 14.08 -2.14 -10.60
N THR A 27 14.31 -0.84 -10.43
CA THR A 27 14.53 -0.22 -9.12
C THR A 27 13.26 -0.28 -8.27
N ILE A 28 12.10 0.04 -8.85
CA ILE A 28 10.81 -0.09 -8.14
C ILE A 28 10.61 -1.54 -7.71
N SER A 29 10.85 -2.49 -8.61
CA SER A 29 10.71 -3.92 -8.35
C SER A 29 11.62 -4.37 -7.20
N ILE A 30 12.86 -3.88 -7.13
CA ILE A 30 13.76 -4.14 -5.99
C ILE A 30 13.13 -3.62 -4.69
N LEU A 31 12.64 -2.37 -4.66
CA LEU A 31 12.04 -1.78 -3.46
C LEU A 31 10.84 -2.59 -2.94
N THR A 32 10.08 -3.15 -3.87
CA THR A 32 8.80 -3.83 -3.61
C THR A 32 8.92 -5.35 -3.62
N THR A 33 10.14 -5.90 -3.72
CA THR A 33 10.33 -7.35 -3.65
C THR A 33 10.14 -7.81 -2.20
N PRO A 34 9.33 -8.84 -1.94
CA PRO A 34 9.22 -9.45 -0.62
C PRO A 34 10.56 -10.06 -0.18
N ILE A 35 11.17 -9.55 0.90
CA ILE A 35 12.46 -10.08 1.40
C ILE A 35 12.25 -10.87 2.69
N ILE A 36 11.55 -10.28 3.67
CA ILE A 36 11.40 -10.87 5.01
C ILE A 36 9.93 -11.14 5.29
N ASP A 37 9.56 -12.39 5.59
CA ASP A 37 8.21 -12.73 6.08
C ASP A 37 7.98 -12.11 7.47
N THR A 38 6.96 -11.25 7.57
CA THR A 38 6.60 -10.56 8.81
C THR A 38 5.46 -11.28 9.52
N LYS A 39 5.81 -12.35 10.24
CA LYS A 39 4.89 -13.14 11.06
C LYS A 39 4.47 -12.42 12.36
N VAL A 40 3.90 -11.23 12.26
CA VAL A 40 3.45 -10.45 13.44
C VAL A 40 2.04 -10.88 13.83
N LYS A 41 1.85 -11.34 15.08
CA LYS A 41 0.55 -11.88 15.55
C LYS A 41 -0.60 -10.85 15.53
N TYR A 42 -0.35 -9.60 15.92
CA TYR A 42 -1.41 -8.61 16.17
C TYR A 42 -1.23 -7.33 15.34
N ARG A 43 -1.62 -7.37 14.06
CA ARG A 43 -1.60 -6.17 13.19
C ARG A 43 -2.96 -5.97 12.53
N TYR A 44 -3.35 -4.72 12.35
CA TYR A 44 -4.68 -4.36 11.86
C TYR A 44 -4.95 -4.85 10.43
N TYR A 45 -3.93 -4.86 9.56
CA TYR A 45 -4.06 -5.29 8.17
C TYR A 45 -4.41 -6.78 8.01
N LYS A 46 -4.19 -7.60 9.05
CA LYS A 46 -4.65 -9.00 9.04
C LYS A 46 -6.17 -9.14 9.03
N LYS A 47 -6.89 -8.07 9.39
CA LYS A 47 -8.35 -8.00 9.35
C LYS A 47 -8.86 -7.53 7.99
N TRP A 48 -7.98 -7.20 7.05
CA TRP A 48 -8.37 -6.87 5.71
C TRP A 48 -8.84 -8.13 4.99
N GLU A 49 -9.85 -7.97 4.14
CA GLU A 49 -10.46 -9.09 3.43
C GLU A 49 -9.43 -9.84 2.58
N ASN A 50 -9.51 -11.17 2.57
CA ASN A 50 -8.64 -12.06 1.81
C ASN A 50 -7.13 -11.95 2.12
N PHE A 51 -6.75 -11.29 3.22
CA PHE A 51 -5.35 -11.19 3.65
C PHE A 51 -4.76 -12.59 3.88
N ASP A 52 -3.58 -12.84 3.29
CA ASP A 52 -2.83 -14.09 3.45
C ASP A 52 -1.55 -13.85 4.26
N LYS A 53 -0.58 -13.10 3.69
CA LYS A 53 0.73 -12.87 4.30
C LYS A 53 1.17 -11.43 4.15
N SER A 54 2.17 -11.05 4.94
CA SER A 54 2.82 -9.75 4.88
C SER A 54 4.31 -9.95 4.91
N TYR A 55 5.00 -9.26 4.02
CA TYR A 55 6.45 -9.25 3.93
C TYR A 55 6.99 -7.84 4.13
N TYR A 56 8.28 -7.72 4.39
CA TYR A 56 9.01 -6.47 4.36
C TYR A 56 10.02 -6.49 3.21
N GLY A 57 10.02 -5.43 2.41
CA GLY A 57 11.03 -5.11 1.41
C GLY A 57 11.87 -3.91 1.85
N TYR A 58 12.38 -3.13 0.91
CA TYR A 58 13.16 -1.92 1.24
C TYR A 58 12.24 -0.76 1.63
N GLY A 59 11.91 -0.69 2.91
CA GLY A 59 11.10 0.41 3.47
C GLY A 59 9.60 0.29 3.23
N TRP A 60 9.14 -0.86 2.73
CA TRP A 60 7.72 -1.12 2.43
C TRP A 60 7.26 -2.45 3.01
N ARG A 61 5.98 -2.52 3.37
CA ARG A 61 5.29 -3.80 3.56
C ARG A 61 4.70 -4.26 2.24
N ILE A 62 4.74 -5.56 1.98
CA ILE A 62 4.10 -6.17 0.83
C ILE A 62 3.09 -7.18 1.37
N HIS A 63 1.82 -6.84 1.26
CA HIS A 63 0.73 -7.73 1.66
C HIS A 63 0.31 -8.58 0.48
N THR A 64 0.10 -9.88 0.71
CA THR A 64 -0.53 -10.78 -0.26
C THR A 64 -1.97 -11.02 0.12
N PHE A 65 -2.84 -11.07 -0.88
CA PHE A 65 -4.25 -11.36 -0.73
C PHE A 65 -4.59 -12.53 -1.63
N LYS A 66 -5.15 -13.59 -1.05
CA LYS A 66 -5.47 -14.80 -1.79
C LYS A 66 -6.97 -14.88 -1.99
N ASP A 67 -7.39 -14.89 -3.25
CA ASP A 67 -8.78 -15.12 -3.62
C ASP A 67 -9.18 -16.56 -3.18
N PRO A 68 -10.20 -16.71 -2.32
CA PRO A 68 -10.61 -18.02 -1.82
C PRO A 68 -11.29 -18.90 -2.89
N THR A 69 -11.78 -18.30 -3.97
CA THR A 69 -12.49 -18.97 -5.06
C THR A 69 -11.54 -19.37 -6.19
N THR A 70 -10.73 -18.43 -6.67
CA THR A 70 -9.82 -18.65 -7.81
C THR A 70 -8.43 -19.14 -7.38
N GLY A 71 -8.06 -18.94 -6.11
CA GLY A 71 -6.73 -19.25 -5.59
C GLY A 71 -5.63 -18.29 -6.03
N VAL A 72 -5.94 -17.30 -6.88
CA VAL A 72 -5.00 -16.29 -7.37
C VAL A 72 -4.59 -15.37 -6.22
N SER A 73 -3.31 -15.02 -6.17
CA SER A 73 -2.75 -14.12 -5.18
C SER A 73 -2.41 -12.77 -5.80
N ASP A 74 -2.89 -11.70 -5.20
CA ASP A 74 -2.55 -10.32 -5.54
C ASP A 74 -1.68 -9.69 -4.45
N THR A 75 -0.93 -8.65 -4.82
CA THR A 75 -0.04 -7.94 -3.91
C THR A 75 -0.44 -6.48 -3.75
N LEU A 76 -0.28 -5.96 -2.54
CA LEU A 76 -0.40 -4.54 -2.23
C LEU A 76 0.85 -4.09 -1.50
N ILE A 77 1.55 -3.11 -2.08
CA ILE A 77 2.65 -2.42 -1.43
C ILE A 77 2.04 -1.41 -0.48
N HIS A 78 2.49 -1.37 0.78
CA HIS A 78 1.83 -0.60 1.82
C HIS A 78 2.81 -0.05 2.85
N HIS A 79 2.54 1.16 3.34
CA HIS A 79 3.20 1.70 4.52
C HIS A 79 2.23 2.56 5.34
N GLY A 80 2.13 2.27 6.63
CA GLY A 80 1.42 3.09 7.60
C GLY A 80 2.40 3.89 8.44
N GLY A 81 2.16 5.19 8.60
CA GLY A 81 2.99 6.10 9.39
C GLY A 81 2.25 6.63 10.61
N GLN A 82 2.97 6.83 11.71
CA GLN A 82 2.45 7.52 12.88
C GLN A 82 3.57 8.29 13.57
N VAL A 83 3.41 9.60 13.71
CA VAL A 83 4.36 10.49 14.41
C VAL A 83 3.56 11.61 15.06
N ASN A 84 3.79 11.89 16.34
CA ASN A 84 3.20 13.04 17.06
C ASN A 84 1.69 13.24 16.83
N ASN A 85 0.90 12.16 16.98
CA ASN A 85 -0.53 12.11 16.69
C ASN A 85 -0.94 12.33 15.23
N TYR A 86 -0.04 12.50 14.28
CA TYR A 86 -0.36 12.39 12.85
C TYR A 86 -0.38 10.92 12.44
N ARG A 87 -1.27 10.58 11.51
CA ARG A 87 -1.33 9.25 10.88
C ARG A 87 -1.25 9.40 9.37
N SER A 88 -0.65 8.43 8.70
CA SER A 88 -0.68 8.36 7.25
C SER A 88 -0.78 6.92 6.79
N GLU A 89 -1.41 6.72 5.65
CA GLU A 89 -1.45 5.43 4.98
C GLU A 89 -1.13 5.65 3.50
N ILE A 90 -0.22 4.86 2.96
CA ILE A 90 0.10 4.80 1.53
C ILE A 90 0.00 3.36 1.06
N ALA A 91 -0.67 3.16 -0.07
CA ALA A 91 -0.82 1.85 -0.68
C ALA A 91 -0.69 1.96 -2.21
N ILE A 92 -0.02 0.97 -2.82
CA ILE A 92 0.24 0.94 -4.26
C ILE A 92 -0.07 -0.47 -4.77
N ASP A 93 -1.03 -0.52 -5.68
CA ASP A 93 -1.39 -1.68 -6.49
C ASP A 93 -0.90 -1.41 -7.92
N ARG A 94 0.32 -1.86 -8.21
CA ARG A 94 0.95 -1.63 -9.51
C ARG A 94 0.21 -2.35 -10.63
N LYS A 95 -0.33 -3.54 -10.37
CA LYS A 95 -1.04 -4.37 -11.36
C LYS A 95 -2.24 -3.63 -11.92
N ASN A 96 -3.01 -2.97 -11.05
CA ASN A 96 -4.21 -2.23 -11.44
C ASN A 96 -3.96 -0.73 -11.68
N GLY A 97 -2.71 -0.26 -11.56
CA GLY A 97 -2.37 1.16 -11.74
C GLY A 97 -2.95 2.08 -10.66
N ILE A 98 -3.24 1.54 -9.46
CA ILE A 98 -3.90 2.29 -8.38
C ILE A 98 -2.89 2.64 -7.29
N ALA A 99 -2.85 3.91 -6.88
CA ALA A 99 -2.12 4.35 -5.71
C ALA A 99 -3.00 5.23 -4.82
N ILE A 100 -2.94 5.00 -3.52
CA ILE A 100 -3.73 5.68 -2.51
C ILE A 100 -2.79 6.27 -1.48
N CYS A 101 -2.97 7.54 -1.15
CA CYS A 101 -2.31 8.19 -0.03
C CYS A 101 -3.35 8.97 0.79
N VAL A 102 -3.38 8.73 2.09
CA VAL A 102 -4.26 9.42 3.03
C VAL A 102 -3.43 9.99 4.16
N LEU A 103 -3.60 11.29 4.41
CA LEU A 103 -2.92 12.03 5.47
C LEU A 103 -3.95 12.45 6.52
N PHE A 104 -3.68 12.14 7.78
CA PHE A 104 -4.52 12.53 8.90
C PHE A 104 -3.76 13.46 9.83
N ASN A 105 -4.39 14.58 10.18
CA ASN A 105 -3.86 15.55 11.14
C ASN A 105 -4.08 15.15 12.61
N SER A 106 -4.61 13.95 12.86
CA SER A 106 -4.88 13.43 14.18
C SER A 106 -4.80 11.91 14.21
N TYR A 107 -4.70 11.36 15.42
CA TYR A 107 -4.73 9.94 15.61
C TYR A 107 -6.16 9.48 15.35
N THR A 108 -6.33 8.56 14.41
CA THR A 108 -7.65 8.03 14.08
C THR A 108 -7.57 6.53 13.79
N PRO A 109 -8.53 5.72 14.32
CA PRO A 109 -8.64 4.32 13.96
C PRO A 109 -9.04 4.13 12.50
N LEU A 110 -9.55 5.17 11.81
CA LEU A 110 -9.91 5.11 10.40
C LEU A 110 -8.72 4.70 9.51
N ALA A 111 -7.50 5.13 9.87
CA ALA A 111 -6.26 4.74 9.18
C ALA A 111 -6.11 3.22 9.03
N ASN A 112 -6.65 2.44 9.97
CA ASN A 112 -6.55 0.97 9.92
C ASN A 112 -7.43 0.33 8.84
N THR A 113 -8.43 1.06 8.30
CA THR A 113 -9.43 0.51 7.38
C THR A 113 -9.63 1.34 6.11
N VAL A 114 -9.02 2.52 6.02
CA VAL A 114 -9.24 3.45 4.90
C VAL A 114 -8.76 2.88 3.56
N ILE A 115 -7.62 2.17 3.55
CA ILE A 115 -7.05 1.58 2.33
C ILE A 115 -7.98 0.55 1.68
N PRO A 116 -8.41 -0.55 2.35
CA PRO A 116 -9.28 -1.52 1.72
C PRO A 116 -10.63 -0.93 1.30
N LYS A 117 -11.20 0.00 2.08
CA LYS A 117 -12.46 0.69 1.72
C LYS A 117 -12.32 1.52 0.44
N LEU A 118 -11.23 2.27 0.29
CA LEU A 118 -10.99 3.04 -0.93
C LEU A 118 -10.75 2.14 -2.14
N LEU A 119 -10.02 1.02 -1.96
CA LEU A 119 -9.85 0.04 -3.04
C LEU A 119 -11.19 -0.57 -3.49
N GLU A 120 -12.08 -0.88 -2.55
CA GLU A 120 -13.43 -1.37 -2.86
C GLU A 120 -14.22 -0.35 -3.69
N ILE A 121 -14.24 0.92 -3.27
CA ILE A 121 -14.91 2.01 -3.98
C ILE A 121 -14.33 2.18 -5.40
N VAL A 122 -13.00 2.23 -5.53
CA VAL A 122 -12.35 2.39 -6.84
C VAL A 122 -12.70 1.21 -7.76
N LYS A 123 -12.64 -0.02 -7.26
CA LYS A 123 -13.01 -1.22 -8.02
C LYS A 123 -14.48 -1.23 -8.43
N ALA A 124 -15.38 -0.71 -7.60
CA ALA A 124 -16.81 -0.63 -7.93
C ALA A 124 -17.11 0.37 -9.06
N ILE A 125 -16.33 1.46 -9.15
CA ILE A 125 -16.50 2.49 -10.18
C ILE A 125 -15.90 2.07 -11.53
N HIS A 126 -14.77 1.37 -11.51
CA HIS A 126 -14.04 0.97 -12.72
C HIS A 126 -14.42 -0.43 -13.23
N LYS A 127 -15.66 -0.89 -12.97
CA LYS A 127 -16.21 -2.12 -13.54
C LYS A 127 -16.64 -1.92 -14.99
#